data_AF-A0A9N9I687-F1
#
_entry.id   AF-A0A9N9I687-F1
#
_cell.length_a   1.000
_cell.length_b   1.000
_cell.length_c   1.000
_cell.angle_alpha   90.00
_cell.angle_beta   90.00
_cell.angle_gamma   90.00
#
_symmetry.space_group_name_H-M   'P 1'
#
loop_
_entity.id
_entity.type
_entity.pdbx_description
1 polymer ?
#
loop_
_entity_poly.entity_id
_entity_poly.type
_entity_poly.pdbx_seq_one_letter_code
_entity_poly.pdbx_strand_id
1 'polypeptide(L)'
;THLIQIKAYIELLIIHLTTYKNYNECKDRKYLHEINLAEQEWDLLKNFIQVLGPFAEATQYLGDLYYLTHSLMHHVIEKLKEMFEPTIIEMDELNDENEEDAFDYEEEEQTVQGQIKLKNPINTMDLLNEVKIKIYTTLCHYYPNLTSQELVSVLLDPQLKSLDFVNITNRLAAKDLLKNLYDNEKLLDGYEVLQYV
;
A
#
# COMPACT_ATOMS: atom_id res chain seq x y z
N THR A 1 14.32 -0.42 -12.80
CA THR A 1 15.38 -0.44 -13.85
C THR A 1 15.33 0.78 -14.75
N HIS A 2 14.15 1.17 -15.26
CA HIS A 2 14.01 2.36 -16.13
C HIS A 2 14.41 3.69 -15.47
N LEU A 3 14.09 3.90 -14.18
CA LEU A 3 14.44 5.14 -13.47
C LEU A 3 15.96 5.41 -13.47
N ILE A 4 16.75 4.36 -13.25
CA ILE A 4 18.23 4.42 -13.22
C ILE A 4 18.77 4.77 -14.61
N GLN A 5 18.15 4.22 -15.67
CA GLN A 5 18.53 4.51 -17.04
C GLN A 5 18.24 5.98 -17.38
N ILE A 6 17.09 6.51 -16.96
CA ILE A 6 16.72 7.91 -17.17
C ILE A 6 17.74 8.86 -16.52
N LYS A 7 18.14 8.61 -15.26
CA LYS A 7 19.19 9.40 -14.59
C LYS A 7 20.48 9.43 -15.41
N ALA A 8 20.96 8.27 -15.87
CA ALA A 8 22.17 8.18 -16.68
C ALA A 8 22.04 8.91 -18.04
N TYR A 9 20.86 8.86 -18.69
CA TYR A 9 20.62 9.60 -19.93
C TYR A 9 20.62 11.12 -19.72
N ILE A 10 20.05 11.60 -18.62
CA ILE A 10 20.05 13.03 -18.26
C ILE A 10 21.48 13.51 -18.04
N GLU A 11 22.28 12.76 -17.28
CA GLU A 11 23.70 13.07 -17.06
C GLU A 11 24.49 13.15 -18.38
N LEU A 12 24.28 12.18 -19.27
CA LEU A 12 24.92 12.15 -20.58
C LEU A 12 24.49 13.33 -21.46
N LEU A 13 23.20 13.70 -21.42
CA LEU A 13 22.69 14.87 -22.11
C LEU A 13 23.32 16.18 -21.59
N ILE A 14 23.46 16.32 -20.27
CA ILE A 14 24.14 17.47 -19.67
C ILE A 14 25.60 17.55 -20.17
N ILE A 15 26.33 16.43 -20.17
CA ILE A 15 27.70 16.36 -20.70
C ILE A 15 27.74 16.75 -22.17
N HIS A 16 26.83 16.23 -22.99
CA HIS A 16 26.76 16.57 -24.41
C HIS A 16 26.49 18.07 -24.62
N LEU A 17 25.55 18.65 -23.86
CA LEU A 17 25.27 20.09 -23.91
C LEU A 17 26.46 20.94 -23.45
N THR A 18 27.39 20.40 -22.64
CA THR A 18 28.64 21.10 -22.26
C THR A 18 29.61 21.29 -23.40
N THR A 19 29.57 20.43 -24.41
CA THR A 19 30.52 20.43 -25.53
C THR A 19 30.22 21.53 -26.55
N TYR A 20 29.00 22.05 -26.58
CA TYR A 20 28.57 23.12 -27.49
C TYR A 20 28.70 24.51 -26.84
N LYS A 21 29.13 25.50 -27.64
CA LYS A 21 29.24 26.91 -27.24
C LYS A 21 28.08 27.79 -27.70
N ASN A 22 27.09 27.22 -28.38
CA ASN A 22 25.97 27.97 -28.92
C ASN A 22 25.02 28.41 -27.78
N TYR A 23 24.39 29.57 -27.97
CA TYR A 23 23.65 30.28 -26.93
C TYR A 23 22.44 29.48 -26.44
N ASN A 24 21.76 28.78 -27.35
CA ASN A 24 20.57 28.00 -27.04
C ASN A 24 20.92 26.78 -26.16
N GLU A 25 21.96 26.04 -26.51
CA GLU A 25 22.43 24.86 -25.76
C GLU A 25 22.95 25.25 -24.38
N CYS A 26 23.49 26.47 -24.23
CA CYS A 26 23.86 27.03 -22.93
C CYS A 26 22.64 27.37 -22.08
N LYS A 27 21.60 27.95 -22.69
CA LYS A 27 20.31 28.23 -22.03
C LYS A 27 19.62 26.93 -21.59
N ASP A 28 19.58 25.94 -22.48
CA ASP A 28 18.96 24.64 -22.23
C ASP A 28 19.70 23.87 -21.14
N ARG A 29 21.03 23.93 -21.10
CA ARG A 29 21.82 23.34 -20.02
C ARG A 29 21.49 23.95 -18.65
N LYS A 30 21.41 25.28 -18.57
CA LYS A 30 21.06 25.97 -17.33
C LYS A 30 19.67 25.58 -16.87
N TYR A 31 18.71 25.60 -17.80
CA TYR A 31 17.35 25.18 -17.52
C TYR A 31 17.26 23.73 -17.06
N LEU A 32 17.95 22.81 -17.74
CA LEU A 32 18.00 21.40 -17.37
C LEU A 32 18.60 21.21 -15.97
N HIS A 33 19.65 21.96 -15.61
CA HIS A 33 20.23 21.89 -14.29
C HIS A 33 19.30 22.43 -13.19
N GLU A 34 18.50 23.46 -13.50
CA GLU A 34 17.51 24.05 -12.59
C GLU A 34 16.30 23.13 -12.34
N ILE A 35 15.90 22.31 -13.33
CA ILE A 35 14.73 21.40 -13.21
C ILE A 35 15.12 19.98 -12.80
N ASN A 36 16.40 19.61 -12.90
CA ASN A 36 16.82 18.24 -12.60
C ASN A 36 16.65 17.97 -11.11
N LEU A 37 16.24 16.74 -10.79
CA LEU A 37 16.15 16.27 -9.43
C LEU A 37 17.54 16.24 -8.79
N ALA A 38 17.58 16.64 -7.53
CA ALA A 38 18.78 16.55 -6.72
C ALA A 38 19.04 15.09 -6.30
N GLU A 39 20.28 14.80 -5.89
CA GLU A 39 20.70 13.43 -5.54
C GLU A 39 19.81 12.81 -4.45
N GLN A 40 19.45 13.58 -3.41
CA GLN A 40 18.57 13.10 -2.36
C GLN A 40 17.14 12.76 -2.85
N GLU A 41 16.66 13.44 -3.89
CA GLU A 41 15.34 13.15 -4.49
C GLU A 41 15.39 11.88 -5.33
N TRP A 42 16.49 11.65 -6.06
CA TRP A 42 16.72 10.38 -6.76
C TRP A 42 16.83 9.20 -5.80
N ASP A 43 17.53 9.38 -4.67
CA ASP A 43 17.63 8.37 -3.62
C ASP A 43 16.28 8.08 -2.98
N LEU A 44 15.48 9.12 -2.71
CA LEU A 44 14.11 8.97 -2.22
C LEU A 44 13.23 8.19 -3.21
N LEU A 45 13.27 8.51 -4.51
CA LEU A 45 12.53 7.75 -5.53
C LEU A 45 12.93 6.26 -5.56
N LYS A 46 14.23 5.97 -5.41
CA LYS A 46 14.72 4.60 -5.31
C LYS A 46 14.17 3.90 -4.06
N ASN A 47 14.11 4.59 -2.94
CA ASN A 47 13.51 4.08 -1.70
C ASN A 47 12.01 3.84 -1.87
N PHE A 48 11.28 4.72 -2.55
CA PHE A 48 9.86 4.51 -2.85
C PHE A 48 9.61 3.28 -3.72
N ILE A 49 10.47 2.99 -4.70
CA ILE A 49 10.35 1.76 -5.49
C ILE A 49 10.47 0.52 -4.58
N GLN A 50 11.34 0.56 -3.57
CA GLN A 50 11.47 -0.54 -2.61
C GLN A 50 10.25 -0.66 -1.70
N VAL A 51 9.70 0.47 -1.25
CA VAL A 51 8.47 0.53 -0.44
C VAL A 51 7.25 0.04 -1.21
N LEU A 52 7.14 0.37 -2.50
CA LEU A 52 5.99 -0.03 -3.33
C LEU A 52 6.14 -1.42 -3.96
N GLY A 53 7.35 -1.99 -3.97
CA GLY A 53 7.63 -3.33 -4.49
C GLY A 53 6.70 -4.42 -3.93
N PRO A 54 6.53 -4.53 -2.58
CA PRO A 54 5.61 -5.49 -1.97
C PRO A 54 4.17 -5.38 -2.48
N PHE A 55 3.68 -4.17 -2.80
CA PHE A 55 2.35 -3.99 -3.37
C PHE A 55 2.27 -4.49 -4.81
N ALA A 56 3.30 -4.24 -5.62
CA ALA A 56 3.38 -4.79 -6.97
C ALA A 56 3.39 -6.33 -6.94
N GLU A 57 4.16 -6.92 -6.03
CA GLU A 57 4.21 -8.39 -5.84
C GLU A 57 2.86 -8.93 -5.35
N ALA A 58 2.24 -8.29 -4.37
CA ALA A 58 0.94 -8.69 -3.83
C ALA A 58 -0.17 -8.60 -4.88
N THR A 59 -0.25 -7.49 -5.62
CA THR A 59 -1.28 -7.28 -6.66
C THR A 59 -1.08 -8.22 -7.84
N GLN A 60 0.16 -8.50 -8.25
CA GLN A 60 0.45 -9.50 -9.25
C GLN A 60 0.06 -10.90 -8.76
N TYR A 61 0.47 -11.27 -7.54
CA TYR A 61 0.11 -12.55 -6.96
C TYR A 61 -1.40 -12.75 -6.90
N LEU A 62 -2.15 -11.74 -6.45
CA LEU A 62 -3.62 -11.81 -6.39
C LEU A 62 -4.27 -11.81 -7.78
N GLY A 63 -3.69 -11.09 -8.74
CA GLY A 63 -4.19 -11.01 -10.12
C GLY A 63 -3.95 -12.27 -10.96
N ASP A 64 -2.88 -13.01 -10.66
CA ASP A 64 -2.53 -14.26 -11.37
C ASP A 64 -3.38 -15.47 -10.91
N LEU A 65 -4.19 -15.32 -9.85
CA LEU A 65 -5.03 -16.39 -9.32
C LEU A 65 -6.35 -16.52 -10.09
N TYR A 66 -6.67 -17.76 -10.49
CA TYR A 66 -7.97 -18.07 -11.11
C TYR A 66 -9.15 -17.88 -10.15
N TYR A 67 -8.94 -18.12 -8.85
CA TYR A 67 -9.96 -18.00 -7.81
C TYR A 67 -9.39 -17.26 -6.62
N LEU A 68 -9.73 -15.98 -6.53
CA LEU A 68 -9.40 -15.15 -5.38
C LEU A 68 -10.44 -15.40 -4.27
N THR A 69 -10.00 -15.98 -3.15
CA THR A 69 -10.87 -16.11 -1.96
C THR A 69 -10.71 -14.90 -1.06
N HIS A 70 -11.81 -14.54 -0.37
CA HIS A 70 -11.81 -13.48 0.64
C HIS A 70 -10.73 -13.69 1.70
N SER A 71 -10.57 -14.94 2.15
CA SER A 71 -9.52 -15.37 3.07
C SER A 71 -8.11 -15.01 2.58
N LEU A 72 -7.83 -15.28 1.30
CA LEU A 72 -6.50 -15.11 0.72
C LEU A 72 -6.18 -13.64 0.49
N MET A 73 -7.16 -12.85 0.07
CA MET A 73 -7.03 -11.40 0.01
C MET A 73 -6.65 -10.84 1.38
N HIS A 74 -7.40 -11.20 2.43
CA HIS A 74 -7.11 -10.73 3.79
C HIS A 74 -5.74 -11.19 4.29
N HIS A 75 -5.36 -12.44 4.04
CA HIS A 75 -4.03 -12.93 4.40
C HIS A 75 -2.89 -12.11 3.77
N VAL A 76 -3.04 -11.73 2.50
CA VAL A 76 -2.04 -10.89 1.81
C VAL A 76 -2.02 -9.47 2.39
N ILE A 77 -3.18 -8.91 2.72
CA ILE A 77 -3.28 -7.57 3.31
C ILE A 77 -2.68 -7.54 4.72
N GLU A 78 -2.94 -8.55 5.55
CA GLU A 78 -2.35 -8.64 6.90
C GLU A 78 -0.82 -8.72 6.82
N LYS A 79 -0.26 -9.48 5.86
CA LYS A 79 1.18 -9.47 5.60
C LYS A 79 1.71 -8.09 5.19
N LEU A 80 0.97 -7.36 4.36
CA LEU A 80 1.36 -5.99 4.00
C LEU A 80 1.36 -5.08 5.24
N LYS A 81 0.35 -5.17 6.11
CA LYS A 81 0.32 -4.42 7.37
C LYS A 81 1.53 -4.73 8.24
N GLU A 82 1.86 -6.01 8.43
CA GLU A 82 3.05 -6.44 9.20
C GLU A 82 4.35 -5.84 8.64
N MET A 83 4.46 -5.65 7.32
CA MET A 83 5.64 -5.06 6.69
C MET A 83 5.79 -3.56 6.92
N PHE A 84 4.68 -2.85 7.12
CA PHE A 84 4.63 -1.39 7.29
C PHE A 84 4.26 -0.96 8.70
N GLU A 85 4.14 -1.89 9.64
CA GLU A 85 3.80 -1.60 11.03
C GLU A 85 4.83 -0.60 11.60
N PRO A 86 4.38 0.60 12.02
CA PRO A 86 5.28 1.62 12.52
C PRO A 86 5.85 1.22 13.88
N THR A 87 7.07 1.65 14.16
CA THR A 87 7.59 1.53 15.52
C THR A 87 6.82 2.50 16.42
N ILE A 88 6.57 2.15 17.69
CA ILE A 88 5.79 2.99 18.64
C ILE A 88 6.23 4.47 18.65
N ILE A 89 7.52 4.73 18.43
CA ILE A 89 8.12 6.08 18.38
C ILE A 89 7.57 6.90 17.19
N GLU A 90 7.23 6.25 16.09
CA GLU A 90 6.84 6.88 14.82
C GLU A 90 5.35 7.28 14.78
N MET A 91 4.50 6.68 15.61
CA MET A 91 3.05 6.97 15.64
C MET A 91 2.70 8.28 16.36
N ASP A 92 3.46 8.68 17.39
CA ASP A 92 3.17 9.89 18.18
C ASP A 92 3.47 11.19 17.39
N GLU A 93 4.21 11.11 16.28
CA GLU A 93 4.69 12.28 15.51
C GLU A 93 3.73 12.74 14.39
N LEU A 94 2.68 11.97 14.04
CA LEU A 94 1.90 12.16 12.81
C LEU A 94 0.37 12.27 13.01
N ASN A 95 -0.07 12.81 14.14
CA ASN A 95 -1.50 13.07 14.37
C ASN A 95 -1.96 14.29 13.53
N ASP A 96 -2.07 14.11 12.21
CA ASP A 96 -2.60 15.12 11.28
C ASP A 96 -4.10 14.86 11.12
N GLU A 97 -4.91 15.64 11.84
CA GLU A 97 -6.38 15.52 11.92
C GLU A 97 -7.10 15.96 10.62
N ASN A 98 -6.38 16.19 9.53
CA ASN A 98 -6.95 16.59 8.23
C ASN A 98 -6.86 15.43 7.23
N GLU A 99 -7.81 14.50 7.30
CA GLU A 99 -8.08 13.52 6.24
C GLU A 99 -8.80 14.21 5.07
N GLU A 100 -8.09 15.01 4.29
CA GLU A 100 -8.54 15.29 2.92
C GLU A 100 -8.13 14.09 2.06
N ASP A 101 -9.11 13.37 1.50
CA ASP A 101 -8.86 12.29 0.54
C ASP A 101 -8.23 12.92 -0.72
N ALA A 102 -6.99 12.51 -1.02
CA ALA A 102 -6.24 12.99 -2.17
C ALA A 102 -6.89 12.65 -3.52
N PHE A 103 -7.97 11.87 -3.52
CA PHE A 103 -8.79 11.56 -4.70
C PHE A 103 -10.15 12.26 -4.72
N ASP A 104 -10.52 13.02 -3.68
CA ASP A 104 -11.73 13.85 -3.64
C ASP A 104 -11.46 15.18 -4.35
N TYR A 105 -11.14 15.09 -5.65
CA TYR A 105 -11.22 16.24 -6.52
C TYR A 105 -12.67 16.37 -6.95
N GLU A 106 -13.42 17.24 -6.27
CA GLU A 106 -14.51 17.92 -6.97
C GLU A 106 -13.90 18.52 -8.25
N GLU A 107 -14.47 18.22 -9.42
CA GLU A 107 -14.09 18.81 -10.71
C GLU A 107 -14.34 20.33 -10.66
N GLU A 108 -13.53 21.06 -9.92
CA GLU A 108 -13.29 22.46 -10.21
C GLU A 108 -12.43 22.47 -11.48
N GLU A 109 -13.05 22.91 -12.57
CA GLU A 109 -12.36 23.30 -13.79
C GLU A 109 -11.25 24.32 -13.48
N GLN A 110 -10.06 23.84 -13.10
CA GLN A 110 -8.86 24.66 -13.00
C GLN A 110 -8.36 24.96 -14.41
N THR A 111 -9.03 25.93 -15.02
CA THR A 111 -8.40 26.79 -16.00
C THR A 111 -7.19 27.47 -15.35
N VAL A 112 -6.12 27.63 -16.15
CA VAL A 112 -4.87 28.40 -15.91
C VAL A 112 -3.68 27.61 -15.34
N GLN A 113 -2.84 27.12 -16.26
CA GLN A 113 -1.37 27.01 -16.18
C GLN A 113 -0.74 27.13 -14.77
N GLY A 114 -0.90 26.11 -13.94
CA GLY A 114 -0.11 25.93 -12.73
C GLY A 114 1.33 25.58 -13.11
N GLN A 115 2.23 26.57 -13.15
CA GLN A 115 3.66 26.30 -13.18
C GLN A 115 4.01 25.61 -11.85
N ILE A 116 4.12 24.28 -11.85
CA ILE A 116 4.72 23.52 -10.75
C ILE A 116 6.08 24.17 -10.49
N LYS A 117 6.25 24.79 -9.31
CA LYS A 117 7.50 25.46 -8.94
C LYS A 117 8.56 24.40 -8.59
N LEU A 118 9.10 23.74 -9.61
CA LEU A 118 10.18 22.75 -9.50
C LEU A 118 11.55 23.35 -9.16
N LYS A 119 11.64 24.67 -8.93
CA LYS A 119 12.92 25.37 -8.82
C LYS A 119 13.70 25.07 -7.54
N ASN A 120 13.04 24.52 -6.53
CA ASN A 120 13.66 24.21 -5.25
C ASN A 120 13.52 22.70 -5.01
N PRO A 121 14.61 22.00 -4.64
CA PRO A 121 14.53 20.60 -4.28
C PRO A 121 13.63 20.43 -3.07
N ILE A 122 12.83 19.36 -3.08
CA ILE A 122 11.97 18.99 -1.96
C ILE A 122 12.85 18.60 -0.77
N ASN A 123 12.41 18.96 0.43
CA ASN A 123 13.00 18.42 1.64
C ASN A 123 12.61 16.95 1.76
N THR A 124 13.57 16.05 1.54
CA THR A 124 13.33 14.61 1.57
C THR A 124 13.45 13.99 2.96
N MET A 125 13.79 14.81 3.97
CA MET A 125 13.93 14.35 5.34
C MET A 125 12.59 13.79 5.86
N ASP A 126 12.64 12.59 6.42
CA ASP A 126 11.52 11.85 7.03
C ASP A 126 10.31 11.52 6.13
N LEU A 127 10.24 12.05 4.91
CA LEU A 127 9.14 11.81 3.96
C LEU A 127 8.92 10.31 3.67
N LEU A 128 9.99 9.52 3.64
CA LEU A 128 9.87 8.07 3.45
C LEU A 128 9.12 7.40 4.62
N ASN A 129 9.38 7.84 5.85
CA ASN A 129 8.74 7.31 7.04
C ASN A 129 7.28 7.76 7.11
N GLU A 130 7.03 9.04 6.82
CA GLU A 130 5.68 9.60 6.71
C GLU A 130 4.82 8.79 5.73
N VAL A 131 5.35 8.50 4.53
CA VAL A 131 4.65 7.69 3.53
C VAL A 131 4.40 6.27 4.03
N LYS A 132 5.35 5.62 4.70
CA LYS A 132 5.13 4.27 5.26
C LYS A 132 4.01 4.28 6.31
N ILE A 133 4.02 5.27 7.20
CA ILE A 133 3.00 5.39 8.25
C ILE A 133 1.64 5.66 7.60
N LYS A 134 1.57 6.57 6.63
CA LYS A 134 0.34 6.83 5.87
C LYS A 134 -0.16 5.59 5.14
N ILE A 135 0.73 4.79 4.55
CA ILE A 135 0.37 3.50 3.93
C ILE A 135 -0.24 2.55 4.97
N TYR A 136 0.40 2.40 6.13
CA TYR A 136 -0.09 1.53 7.20
C TYR A 136 -1.43 1.97 7.76
N THR A 137 -1.59 3.26 8.08
CA THR A 137 -2.86 3.81 8.59
C THR A 137 -3.97 3.63 7.55
N THR A 138 -3.67 3.91 6.28
CA THR A 138 -4.59 3.70 5.16
C THR A 138 -5.01 2.23 5.02
N LEU A 139 -4.07 1.29 5.10
CA LEU A 139 -4.35 -0.15 5.08
C LEU A 139 -5.25 -0.57 6.24
N CYS A 140 -5.01 -0.05 7.45
CA CYS A 140 -5.85 -0.31 8.61
C CYS A 140 -7.26 0.29 8.48
N HIS A 141 -7.37 1.46 7.86
CA HIS A 141 -8.64 2.15 7.63
C HIS A 141 -9.52 1.38 6.64
N TYR A 142 -9.00 1.07 5.45
CA TYR A 142 -9.80 0.41 4.40
C TYR A 142 -10.00 -1.09 4.64
N TYR A 143 -9.07 -1.75 5.32
CA TYR A 143 -9.13 -3.18 5.61
C TYR A 143 -9.01 -3.41 7.11
N PRO A 144 -10.08 -3.19 7.89
CA PRO A 144 -10.06 -3.44 9.34
C PRO A 144 -9.85 -4.93 9.64
N ASN A 145 -9.47 -5.23 10.89
CA ASN A 145 -9.27 -6.60 11.34
C ASN A 145 -10.57 -7.42 11.22
N LEU A 146 -10.45 -8.65 10.72
CA LEU A 146 -11.57 -9.56 10.57
C LEU A 146 -12.26 -9.86 11.90
N THR A 147 -13.60 -9.81 11.89
CA THR A 147 -14.45 -10.23 13.00
C THR A 147 -14.42 -11.75 13.17
N SER A 148 -14.83 -12.25 14.34
CA SER A 148 -14.93 -13.69 14.57
C SER A 148 -15.88 -14.39 13.58
N GLN A 149 -16.93 -13.70 13.10
CA GLN A 149 -17.85 -14.26 12.09
C GLN A 149 -17.18 -14.41 10.72
N GLU A 150 -16.41 -13.41 10.28
CA GLU A 150 -15.68 -13.50 9.02
C GLU A 150 -14.56 -14.54 9.11
N LEU A 151 -13.91 -14.66 10.27
CA LEU A 151 -12.92 -15.71 10.51
C LEU A 151 -13.50 -17.12 10.46
N VAL A 152 -14.80 -17.30 10.74
CA VAL A 152 -15.47 -18.59 10.49
C VAL A 152 -15.45 -18.93 9.00
N SER A 153 -15.66 -17.96 8.11
CA SER A 153 -15.56 -18.20 6.66
C SER A 153 -14.14 -18.62 6.25
N VAL A 154 -13.12 -18.03 6.87
CA VAL A 154 -11.72 -18.40 6.64
C VAL A 154 -11.39 -19.80 7.17
N LEU A 155 -11.95 -20.19 8.33
CA LEU A 155 -11.80 -21.56 8.86
C LEU A 155 -12.37 -22.62 7.93
N LEU A 156 -13.35 -22.26 7.10
CA LEU A 156 -13.94 -23.13 6.10
C LEU A 156 -13.17 -23.11 4.77
N ASP A 157 -12.24 -22.16 4.58
CA ASP A 157 -11.35 -22.12 3.42
C ASP A 157 -10.19 -23.12 3.60
N PRO A 158 -10.10 -24.18 2.77
CA PRO A 158 -9.05 -25.18 2.89
C PRO A 158 -7.63 -24.60 2.81
N GLN A 159 -7.41 -23.50 2.09
CA GLN A 159 -6.08 -22.92 1.88
C GLN A 159 -5.58 -22.18 3.11
N LEU A 160 -6.48 -21.64 3.94
CA LEU A 160 -6.15 -20.71 5.03
C LEU A 160 -6.78 -21.06 6.38
N LYS A 161 -7.30 -22.29 6.51
CA LYS A 161 -7.89 -22.84 7.73
C LYS A 161 -6.99 -22.79 8.97
N SER A 162 -5.67 -22.68 8.82
CA SER A 162 -4.75 -22.60 9.97
C SER A 162 -4.88 -21.29 10.75
N LEU A 163 -5.31 -20.21 10.09
CA LEU A 163 -5.39 -18.85 10.65
C LEU A 163 -4.06 -18.40 11.28
N ASP A 164 -2.93 -18.75 10.68
CA ASP A 164 -1.61 -18.43 11.25
C ASP A 164 -1.27 -16.93 11.21
N PHE A 165 -1.96 -16.18 10.35
CA PHE A 165 -1.86 -14.72 10.23
C PHE A 165 -2.77 -13.96 11.22
N VAL A 166 -3.52 -14.68 12.06
CA VAL A 166 -4.47 -14.09 13.02
C VAL A 166 -3.96 -14.34 14.43
N ASN A 167 -4.14 -13.34 15.31
CA ASN A 167 -3.78 -13.48 16.70
C ASN A 167 -4.49 -14.69 17.37
N ILE A 168 -3.85 -15.26 18.39
CA ILE A 168 -4.33 -16.50 18.99
C ILE A 168 -5.71 -16.35 19.63
N THR A 169 -6.02 -15.18 20.19
CA THR A 169 -7.30 -14.88 20.84
C THR A 169 -8.45 -14.94 19.84
N ASN A 170 -8.34 -14.23 18.72
CA ASN A 170 -9.35 -14.19 17.66
C ASN A 170 -9.48 -15.55 16.99
N ARG A 171 -8.37 -16.28 16.83
CA ARG A 171 -8.38 -17.64 16.30
C ARG A 171 -9.14 -18.62 17.20
N LEU A 172 -8.99 -18.51 18.52
CA LEU A 172 -9.77 -19.32 19.47
C LEU A 172 -11.24 -18.93 19.45
N ALA A 173 -11.56 -17.64 19.48
CA ALA A 173 -12.93 -17.14 19.41
C ALA A 173 -13.67 -17.62 18.15
N ALA A 174 -13.00 -17.59 16.98
CA ALA A 174 -13.58 -18.08 15.73
C ALA A 174 -13.84 -19.59 15.75
N LYS A 175 -12.93 -20.38 16.35
CA LYS A 175 -13.12 -21.84 16.51
C LYS A 175 -14.28 -22.18 17.44
N ASP A 176 -14.39 -21.48 18.57
CA ASP A 176 -15.49 -21.65 19.51
C ASP A 176 -16.82 -21.27 18.85
N LEU A 177 -16.85 -20.18 18.08
CA LEU A 177 -18.01 -19.76 17.32
C LEU A 177 -18.44 -20.82 16.29
N LEU A 178 -17.50 -21.34 15.48
CA LEU A 178 -17.78 -22.40 14.50
C LEU A 178 -18.34 -23.66 15.18
N LYS A 179 -17.79 -24.05 16.33
CA LYS A 179 -18.28 -25.19 17.09
C LYS A 179 -19.71 -24.98 17.58
N ASN A 180 -20.00 -23.81 18.15
CA ASN A 180 -21.35 -23.48 18.60
C ASN A 180 -22.36 -23.46 17.44
N LEU A 181 -21.98 -22.90 16.28
CA LEU A 181 -22.81 -22.94 15.08
C LEU A 181 -23.09 -24.37 14.63
N TYR A 182 -22.07 -25.22 14.58
CA TYR A 182 -22.22 -26.63 14.23
C TYR A 182 -23.14 -27.40 15.21
N ASP A 183 -22.93 -27.20 16.51
CA ASP A 183 -23.73 -27.86 17.54
C ASP A 183 -25.20 -27.42 17.48
N ASN A 184 -25.47 -26.15 17.18
CA ASN A 184 -26.84 -25.62 17.00
C ASN A 184 -27.54 -26.23 15.77
N GLU A 185 -26.87 -26.28 14.62
CA GLU A 185 -27.42 -26.89 13.40
C GLU A 185 -27.72 -28.38 13.61
N LYS A 186 -26.81 -29.11 14.27
CA LYS A 186 -27.01 -30.52 14.58
C LYS A 186 -28.23 -30.78 15.47
N LEU A 187 -28.52 -29.87 16.41
CA LEU A 187 -29.72 -29.97 17.24
C LEU A 187 -30.98 -29.75 16.41
N LEU A 188 -30.99 -28.77 15.50
CA LEU A 188 -32.11 -28.47 14.60
C LEU A 188 -32.44 -29.66 13.68
N ASP A 189 -31.42 -30.26 13.06
CA ASP A 189 -31.59 -31.49 12.24
C ASP A 189 -32.20 -32.64 13.06
N GLY A 190 -31.83 -32.76 14.34
CA GLY A 190 -32.39 -33.76 15.25
C GLY A 190 -33.87 -33.53 15.59
N TYR A 191 -34.33 -32.28 15.64
CA TYR A 191 -35.73 -31.92 15.89
C TYR A 191 -36.62 -32.13 14.66
N GLU A 192 -36.12 -31.88 13.45
CA GLU A 192 -36.88 -32.14 12.22
C GLU A 192 -37.17 -33.63 12.04
N VAL A 193 -36.20 -34.51 12.31
CA VAL A 193 -36.39 -35.97 12.20
C VAL A 193 -37.44 -36.50 13.20
N LEU A 194 -37.58 -35.87 14.38
CA LEU A 194 -38.57 -36.25 15.39
C LEU A 194 -39.99 -35.71 15.13
N GLN A 195 -40.18 -34.77 14.19
CA GLN A 195 -41.51 -34.31 13.80
C GLN A 195 -42.17 -35.21 12.75
N TYR A 196 -41.43 -36.16 12.18
CA TYR A 196 -41.92 -37.10 11.15
C TYR A 196 -41.95 -38.58 11.61
N VAL A 197 -41.78 -38.85 12.92
CA VAL A 197 -41.94 -40.18 13.54
C VAL A 197 -43.12 -40.14 14.52
#